data_AF-A0A4P8DHU7-F1
#
_entry.id   AF-A0A4P8DHU7-F1
#
_cell.length_a   1.000
_cell.length_b   1.000
_cell.length_c   1.000
_cell.angle_alpha   90.00
_cell.angle_beta   90.00
_cell.angle_gamma   90.00
#
_symmetry.space_group_name_H-M   'P 1'
#
loop_
_entity.id
_entity.type
_entity.pdbx_description
1 polymer ?
#
loop_
_entity_poly.entity_id
_entity_poly.type
_entity_poly.pdbx_seq_one_letter_code
_entity_poly.pdbx_strand_id
1 'polypeptide(L)'
;HNTVIVPQLGASGVSAQEVKKRSGFRVEFGPVRAKDLPEYLRAHTATPEMRRVRFGFFDRLVLVPVELKGVALPALGAAALAYLTGGLFMALAVVGGALTGAVLFPVLLPYLPTKDFSTKGFVLGALYAALIVYLGKIWRQDGPLWLVIGWSASHFLIWPALVGYMALNFTGATPFASRTGVRKEISRYVRIMVAAFAAG
;
A
#
# COMPACT_ATOMS: atom_id res chain seq x y z
N HIS A 1 -30.43 10.14 -27.56
CA HIS A 1 -28.96 10.14 -27.41
C HIS A 1 -28.53 8.77 -26.88
N ASN A 2 -27.65 8.04 -27.59
CA ASN A 2 -27.31 6.64 -27.26
C ASN A 2 -25.81 6.50 -26.92
N THR A 3 -25.25 7.46 -26.18
CA THR A 3 -23.85 7.47 -25.78
C THR A 3 -23.76 7.59 -24.26
N VAL A 4 -22.95 6.73 -23.63
CA VAL A 4 -22.61 6.79 -22.21
C VAL A 4 -21.14 7.18 -22.09
N ILE A 5 -20.88 8.25 -21.34
CA ILE A 5 -19.51 8.67 -21.01
C ILE A 5 -19.12 7.97 -19.70
N VAL A 6 -18.02 7.23 -19.73
CA VAL A 6 -17.45 6.56 -18.56
C VAL A 6 -16.10 7.17 -18.19
N PRO A 7 -15.67 7.11 -16.92
CA PRO A 7 -14.37 7.61 -16.53
C PRO A 7 -13.23 6.89 -17.27
N GLN A 8 -12.15 7.61 -17.61
CA GLN A 8 -10.98 7.04 -18.30
C GLN A 8 -10.42 5.80 -17.58
N LEU A 9 -10.37 5.85 -16.24
CA LEU A 9 -9.81 4.77 -15.42
C LEU A 9 -10.73 3.53 -15.33
N GLY A 10 -11.98 3.65 -15.77
CA GLY A 10 -12.92 2.52 -15.90
C GLY A 10 -12.65 1.63 -17.11
N ALA A 11 -11.72 2.01 -18.01
CA ALA A 11 -11.43 1.27 -19.24
C ALA A 11 -10.97 -0.18 -19.01
N SER A 12 -10.38 -0.47 -17.85
CA SER A 12 -9.98 -1.83 -17.48
C SER A 12 -11.13 -2.72 -16.99
N GLY A 13 -12.26 -2.11 -16.59
CA GLY A 13 -13.44 -2.81 -16.05
C GLY A 13 -14.68 -2.74 -16.96
N VAL A 14 -14.70 -1.84 -17.95
CA VAL A 14 -15.84 -1.63 -18.86
C VAL A 14 -15.50 -2.10 -20.27
N SER A 15 -16.21 -3.12 -20.75
CA SER A 15 -16.15 -3.54 -22.15
C SER A 15 -17.09 -2.71 -23.02
N ALA A 16 -16.55 -1.75 -23.77
CA ALA A 16 -17.32 -0.91 -24.68
C ALA A 16 -18.08 -1.75 -25.74
N GLN A 17 -17.48 -2.85 -26.20
CA GLN A 17 -18.10 -3.76 -27.16
C GLN A 17 -19.32 -4.47 -26.56
N GLU A 18 -19.21 -4.95 -25.32
CA GLU A 18 -20.31 -5.67 -24.66
C GLU A 18 -21.45 -4.72 -24.29
N VAL A 19 -21.14 -3.50 -23.85
CA VAL A 19 -22.16 -2.46 -23.60
C VAL A 19 -22.94 -2.17 -24.88
N LYS A 20 -22.26 -1.98 -26.01
CA LYS A 20 -22.91 -1.75 -27.31
C LYS A 20 -23.78 -2.94 -27.72
N LYS A 21 -23.28 -4.16 -27.56
CA LYS A 21 -24.01 -5.39 -27.92
C LYS A 21 -25.28 -5.59 -27.12
N ARG A 22 -25.24 -5.34 -25.80
CA ARG A 22 -26.38 -5.61 -24.89
C ARG A 22 -27.39 -4.47 -24.79
N SER A 23 -26.93 -3.23 -24.89
CA SER A 23 -27.77 -2.05 -24.62
C SER A 23 -27.99 -1.16 -25.85
N GLY A 24 -27.21 -1.33 -26.92
CA GLY A 24 -27.19 -0.41 -28.07
C GLY A 24 -26.46 0.91 -27.81
N PHE A 25 -25.99 1.17 -26.58
CA PHE A 25 -25.27 2.40 -26.25
C PHE A 25 -23.80 2.34 -26.69
N ARG A 26 -23.30 3.44 -27.25
CA ARG A 26 -21.88 3.68 -27.47
C ARG A 26 -21.23 4.11 -26.15
N VAL A 27 -20.04 3.57 -25.86
CA VAL A 27 -19.24 4.01 -24.71
C VAL A 27 -18.17 4.99 -25.20
N GLU A 28 -18.07 6.13 -24.51
CA GLU A 28 -16.98 7.09 -24.67
C GLU A 28 -16.20 7.18 -23.36
N PHE A 29 -14.87 7.11 -23.44
CA PHE A 29 -14.00 7.31 -22.28
C PHE A 29 -13.72 8.80 -22.12
N GLY A 30 -14.29 9.38 -21.06
CA GLY A 30 -14.13 10.77 -20.68
C GLY A 30 -12.82 11.04 -19.95
N PRO A 31 -12.64 12.23 -19.36
CA PRO A 31 -11.41 12.61 -18.67
C PRO A 31 -11.19 11.80 -17.37
N VAL A 32 -9.96 11.83 -16.86
CA VAL A 32 -9.61 11.26 -15.53
C VAL A 32 -10.28 12.05 -14.41
N ARG A 33 -10.37 13.38 -14.54
CA ARG A 33 -10.88 14.26 -13.48
C ARG A 33 -12.22 14.87 -13.88
N ALA A 34 -13.18 14.85 -12.97
CA ALA A 34 -14.51 15.41 -13.21
C ALA A 34 -14.51 16.90 -13.57
N LYS A 35 -13.52 17.66 -13.08
CA LYS A 35 -13.37 19.10 -13.39
C LYS A 35 -13.10 19.38 -14.87
N ASP A 36 -12.57 18.41 -15.61
CA ASP A 36 -12.25 18.57 -17.04
C ASP A 36 -13.48 18.22 -17.92
N LEU A 37 -14.58 17.75 -17.31
CA LEU A 37 -15.80 17.33 -18.00
C LEU A 37 -16.46 18.46 -18.83
N PRO A 38 -16.53 19.73 -18.37
CA PRO A 38 -17.15 20.80 -19.18
C PRO A 38 -16.40 21.12 -20.48
N GLU A 39 -15.08 20.97 -20.50
CA GLU A 39 -14.28 21.12 -21.72
C GLU A 39 -14.41 19.88 -22.60
N TYR A 40 -14.34 18.68 -22.00
CA TYR A 40 -14.57 17.43 -22.70
C TYR A 40 -15.94 17.38 -23.40
N LEU A 41 -17.03 17.80 -22.75
CA LEU A 41 -18.38 17.80 -23.35
C LEU A 41 -18.51 18.76 -24.54
N ARG A 42 -17.63 19.75 -24.67
CA ARG A 42 -17.59 20.65 -25.84
C ARG A 42 -16.88 20.01 -27.03
N ALA A 43 -15.78 19.31 -26.79
CA ALA A 43 -14.94 18.73 -27.84
C ALA A 43 -15.22 17.24 -28.14
N HIS A 44 -15.90 16.54 -27.22
CA HIS A 44 -16.05 15.08 -27.16
C HIS A 44 -14.73 14.30 -27.33
N THR A 45 -13.60 14.95 -27.03
CA THR A 45 -12.25 14.42 -27.25
C THR A 45 -11.40 14.76 -26.05
N ALA A 46 -10.97 13.75 -25.29
CA ALA A 46 -10.09 13.94 -24.14
C ALA A 46 -8.66 14.25 -24.62
N THR A 47 -8.12 15.39 -24.19
CA THR A 47 -6.73 15.79 -24.47
C THR A 47 -5.73 14.87 -23.75
N PRO A 48 -4.45 14.84 -24.16
CA PRO A 48 -3.40 14.10 -23.45
C PRO A 48 -3.32 14.45 -21.95
N GLU A 49 -3.57 15.71 -21.59
CA GLU A 49 -3.56 16.22 -20.23
C GLU A 49 -4.72 15.63 -19.41
N MET A 50 -5.91 15.58 -19.99
CA MET A 50 -7.11 15.00 -19.38
C MET A 50 -6.99 13.49 -19.12
N ARG A 51 -6.12 12.81 -19.88
CA ARG A 51 -5.85 11.37 -19.75
C ARG A 51 -4.75 11.05 -18.72
N ARG A 52 -3.95 12.02 -18.30
CA ARG A 52 -2.75 11.79 -17.48
C ARG A 52 -3.07 11.82 -15.98
N VAL A 53 -2.82 10.70 -15.29
CA VAL A 53 -2.82 10.64 -13.82
C VAL A 53 -1.47 11.17 -13.31
N ARG A 54 -1.49 12.24 -12.50
CA ARG A 54 -0.25 12.86 -11.95
C ARG A 54 0.25 12.18 -10.67
N PHE A 55 -0.65 11.59 -9.88
CA PHE A 55 -0.39 10.85 -8.63
C PHE A 55 0.72 11.49 -7.75
N GLY A 56 0.48 12.76 -7.41
CA GLY A 56 1.39 13.58 -6.61
C GLY A 56 1.30 13.27 -5.11
N PHE A 57 1.93 14.12 -4.29
CA PHE A 57 1.94 13.97 -2.84
C PHE A 57 0.53 13.98 -2.22
N PHE A 58 -0.30 14.95 -2.58
CA PHE A 58 -1.67 15.06 -2.05
C PHE A 58 -2.57 13.91 -2.49
N ASP A 59 -2.42 13.42 -3.73
CA ASP A 59 -3.19 12.26 -4.21
C ASP A 59 -2.94 11.02 -3.32
N ARG A 60 -1.73 10.88 -2.78
CA ARG A 60 -1.37 9.78 -1.87
C ARG A 60 -1.88 9.98 -0.45
N LEU A 61 -1.85 11.22 0.06
CA LEU A 61 -2.41 11.53 1.38
C LEU A 61 -3.91 11.26 1.46
N VAL A 62 -4.64 11.49 0.37
CA VAL A 62 -6.09 11.20 0.30
C VAL A 62 -6.39 9.70 0.46
N LEU A 63 -5.43 8.81 0.19
CA LEU A 63 -5.59 7.36 0.37
C LEU A 63 -5.40 6.93 1.83
N VAL A 64 -4.65 7.69 2.63
CA VAL A 64 -4.30 7.33 4.02
C VAL A 64 -5.53 7.00 4.88
N PRO A 65 -6.62 7.78 4.88
CA PRO A 65 -7.80 7.46 5.68
C PRO A 65 -8.45 6.11 5.31
N VAL A 66 -8.40 5.73 4.03
CA VAL A 66 -8.96 4.45 3.57
C VAL A 66 -8.11 3.28 4.09
N GLU A 67 -6.80 3.43 4.03
CA GLU A 67 -5.84 2.43 4.53
C GLU A 67 -5.93 2.28 6.05
N LEU A 68 -6.05 3.41 6.76
CA LEU A 68 -6.25 3.41 8.22
C LEU A 68 -7.53 2.68 8.61
N LYS A 69 -8.63 2.85 7.87
CA LYS A 69 -9.87 2.09 8.15
C LYS A 69 -9.66 0.58 8.03
N GLY A 70 -8.85 0.14 7.06
CA GLY A 70 -8.54 -1.28 6.87
C GLY A 70 -7.63 -1.87 7.95
N VAL A 71 -6.71 -1.07 8.52
CA VAL A 71 -5.72 -1.57 9.47
C VAL A 71 -6.01 -1.24 10.94
N ALA A 72 -6.85 -0.24 11.25
CA ALA A 72 -7.01 0.26 12.62
C ALA A 72 -7.48 -0.80 13.62
N LEU A 73 -8.56 -1.54 13.30
CA LEU A 73 -9.09 -2.59 14.17
C LEU A 73 -8.08 -3.73 14.39
N PRO A 74 -7.51 -4.33 13.33
CA PRO A 74 -6.44 -5.32 13.47
C PRO A 74 -5.24 -4.81 14.28
N ALA A 75 -4.79 -3.58 14.03
CA ALA A 75 -3.66 -2.98 14.72
C ALA A 75 -3.94 -2.77 16.21
N LEU A 76 -5.14 -2.32 16.58
CA LEU A 76 -5.52 -2.16 17.98
C LEU A 76 -5.60 -3.50 18.71
N GLY A 77 -6.15 -4.54 18.08
CA GLY A 77 -6.17 -5.90 18.63
C GLY A 77 -4.75 -6.44 18.83
N ALA A 78 -3.89 -6.31 17.82
CA ALA A 78 -2.49 -6.71 17.90
C ALA A 78 -1.70 -5.89 18.95
N ALA A 79 -1.97 -4.59 19.08
CA ALA A 79 -1.35 -3.73 20.09
C ALA A 79 -1.78 -4.12 21.51
N ALA A 80 -3.05 -4.49 21.72
CA ALA A 80 -3.53 -4.99 23.00
C ALA A 80 -2.84 -6.32 23.37
N LEU A 81 -2.68 -7.24 22.43
CA LEU A 81 -1.91 -8.48 22.63
C LEU A 81 -0.44 -8.19 22.95
N ALA A 82 0.19 -7.29 22.20
CA ALA A 82 1.58 -6.87 22.42
C ALA A 82 1.78 -6.15 23.77
N TYR A 83 0.75 -5.45 24.26
CA TYR A 83 0.77 -4.85 25.59
C TYR A 83 0.91 -5.92 26.69
N LEU A 84 0.21 -7.04 26.55
CA LEU A 84 0.25 -8.12 27.54
C LEU A 84 1.62 -8.81 27.61
N THR A 85 2.35 -8.86 26.51
CA THR A 85 3.64 -9.57 26.44
C THR A 85 4.85 -8.66 26.63
N GLY A 86 4.78 -7.39 26.21
CA GLY A 86 5.90 -6.45 26.23
C GLY A 86 5.55 -5.03 26.63
N GLY A 87 4.37 -4.83 27.25
CA GLY A 87 3.93 -3.56 27.82
C GLY A 87 3.66 -2.46 26.79
N LEU A 88 3.58 -1.23 27.28
CA LEU A 88 3.25 -0.06 26.48
C LEU A 88 4.19 0.14 25.29
N PHE A 89 5.48 -0.15 25.46
CA PHE A 89 6.45 0.00 24.37
C PHE A 89 6.11 -0.89 23.18
N MET A 90 5.81 -2.17 23.40
CA MET A 90 5.46 -3.09 22.31
C MET A 90 4.10 -2.77 21.69
N ALA A 91 3.13 -2.33 22.50
CA ALA A 91 1.85 -1.85 21.97
C ALA A 91 2.04 -0.66 21.02
N LEU A 92 2.85 0.33 21.42
CA LEU A 92 3.19 1.48 20.58
C LEU A 92 4.02 1.07 19.35
N ALA A 93 4.89 0.07 19.46
CA ALA A 93 5.64 -0.46 18.33
C ALA A 93 4.71 -1.08 17.26
N VAL A 94 3.64 -1.78 17.66
CA VAL A 94 2.61 -2.30 16.75
C VAL A 94 1.84 -1.18 16.07
N VAL A 95 1.38 -0.19 16.84
CA VAL A 95 0.69 0.98 16.27
C VAL A 95 1.60 1.72 15.29
N GLY A 96 2.85 1.97 15.67
CA GLY A 96 3.84 2.63 14.84
C GLY A 96 4.12 1.86 13.54
N GLY A 97 4.21 0.52 13.58
CA GLY A 97 4.44 -0.30 12.40
C GLY A 97 3.24 -0.28 11.44
N ALA A 98 2.03 -0.30 11.98
CA ALA A 98 0.81 -0.09 11.19
C ALA A 98 0.80 1.30 10.54
N LEU A 99 1.19 2.36 11.25
CA LEU A 99 1.32 3.71 10.68
C LEU A 99 2.45 3.79 9.65
N THR A 100 3.55 3.05 9.82
CA THR A 100 4.62 2.95 8.84
C THR A 100 4.09 2.40 7.52
N GLY A 101 3.30 1.33 7.55
CA GLY A 101 2.68 0.76 6.34
C GLY A 101 1.55 1.61 5.76
N ALA A 102 0.66 2.13 6.60
CA ALA A 102 -0.56 2.82 6.13
C ALA A 102 -0.35 4.30 5.78
N VAL A 103 0.63 4.96 6.40
CA VAL A 103 0.88 6.40 6.27
C VAL A 103 2.24 6.69 5.66
N LEU A 104 3.31 6.16 6.26
CA LEU A 104 4.66 6.53 5.86
C LEU A 104 5.02 5.94 4.49
N PHE A 105 4.59 4.71 4.20
CA PHE A 105 4.84 4.04 2.94
C PHE A 105 4.29 4.81 1.72
N PRO A 106 3.00 5.19 1.63
CA PRO A 106 2.50 5.97 0.49
C PRO A 106 3.21 7.33 0.36
N VAL A 107 3.57 7.97 1.47
CA VAL A 107 4.33 9.23 1.45
C VAL A 107 5.73 9.04 0.85
N LEU A 108 6.45 8.00 1.28
CA LEU A 108 7.83 7.72 0.88
C LEU A 108 7.96 6.87 -0.39
N LEU A 109 6.85 6.37 -0.94
CA LEU A 109 6.80 5.51 -2.11
C LEU A 109 7.72 5.91 -3.28
N PRO A 110 7.83 7.19 -3.71
CA PRO A 110 8.67 7.57 -4.85
C PRO A 110 10.16 7.60 -4.52
N TYR A 111 10.52 7.67 -3.23
CA TYR A 111 11.89 7.80 -2.76
C TYR A 111 12.52 6.45 -2.37
N LEU A 112 11.70 5.39 -2.23
CA LEU A 112 12.18 4.06 -1.89
C LEU A 112 12.91 3.41 -3.08
N PRO A 113 14.11 2.83 -2.87
CA PRO A 113 15.11 2.59 -3.92
C PRO A 113 14.89 1.34 -4.78
N THR A 114 13.72 0.70 -4.72
CA THR A 114 13.45 -0.56 -5.44
C THR A 114 12.28 -0.42 -6.42
N LYS A 115 12.04 -1.45 -7.22
CA LYS A 115 10.98 -1.45 -8.24
C LYS A 115 9.61 -1.89 -7.69
N ASP A 116 9.59 -3.00 -6.96
CA ASP A 116 8.36 -3.66 -6.50
C ASP A 116 7.87 -3.07 -5.17
N PHE A 117 6.56 -2.95 -4.97
CA PHE A 117 5.95 -2.39 -3.74
C PHE A 117 6.40 -3.14 -2.48
N SER A 118 6.44 -4.47 -2.55
CA SER A 118 6.86 -5.41 -1.52
C SER A 118 8.28 -5.14 -1.09
N THR A 119 9.19 -4.99 -2.06
CA THR A 119 10.62 -4.73 -1.75
C THR A 119 10.82 -3.32 -1.18
N LYS A 120 10.04 -2.33 -1.65
CA LYS A 120 10.01 -0.99 -1.03
C LYS A 120 9.53 -1.09 0.43
N GLY A 121 8.50 -1.89 0.67
CA GLY A 121 7.96 -2.14 2.00
C GLY A 121 8.92 -2.91 2.90
N PHE A 122 9.70 -3.86 2.35
CA PHE A 122 10.77 -4.54 3.08
C PHE A 122 11.85 -3.58 3.54
N VAL A 123 12.29 -2.67 2.66
CA VAL A 123 13.27 -1.64 3.02
C VAL A 123 12.72 -0.75 4.13
N LEU A 124 11.50 -0.24 3.97
CA LEU A 124 10.90 0.66 4.97
C LEU A 124 10.64 -0.06 6.31
N GLY A 125 10.16 -1.30 6.27
CA GLY A 125 9.95 -2.13 7.45
C GLY A 125 11.27 -2.51 8.14
N ALA A 126 12.37 -2.68 7.40
CA ALA A 126 13.69 -2.94 7.99
C ALA A 126 14.24 -1.70 8.70
N LEU A 127 14.01 -0.50 8.13
CA LEU A 127 14.33 0.76 8.80
C LEU A 127 13.51 0.92 10.09
N TYR A 128 12.23 0.55 10.04
CA TYR A 128 11.38 0.56 11.24
C TYR A 128 11.85 -0.46 12.28
N ALA A 129 12.23 -1.67 11.87
CA ALA A 129 12.81 -2.68 12.75
C ALA A 129 14.05 -2.15 13.46
N ALA A 130 14.98 -1.54 12.72
CA ALA A 130 16.19 -0.94 13.28
C ALA A 130 15.86 0.14 14.32
N LEU A 131 14.85 0.98 14.04
CA LEU A 131 14.36 1.99 14.99
C LEU A 131 13.82 1.35 16.28
N ILE A 132 12.99 0.31 16.18
CA ILE A 132 12.44 -0.37 17.37
C ILE A 132 13.53 -1.08 18.17
N VAL A 133 14.47 -1.76 17.51
CA VAL A 133 15.62 -2.40 18.17
C VAL A 133 16.45 -1.37 18.94
N TYR A 134 16.67 -0.19 18.35
CA TYR A 134 17.39 0.91 18.99
C TYR A 134 16.61 1.51 20.18
N LEU A 135 15.34 1.88 19.97
CA LEU A 135 14.50 2.51 21.00
C LEU A 135 14.16 1.57 22.16
N GLY A 136 13.97 0.28 21.87
CA GLY A 136 13.77 -0.78 22.86
C GLY A 136 15.04 -1.12 23.64
N LYS A 137 16.17 -0.50 23.28
CA LYS A 137 17.49 -0.66 23.91
C LYS A 137 17.93 -2.13 23.97
N ILE A 138 17.52 -2.96 23.01
CA ILE A 138 17.73 -4.41 23.02
C ILE A 138 19.22 -4.76 23.24
N TRP A 139 20.12 -4.04 22.55
CA TRP A 139 21.57 -4.22 22.65
C TRP A 139 22.22 -3.62 23.91
N ARG A 140 21.44 -2.96 24.77
CA ARG A 140 21.91 -2.42 26.06
C ARG A 140 21.37 -3.19 27.26
N GLN A 141 20.59 -4.25 27.02
CA GLN A 141 20.09 -5.10 28.09
C GLN A 141 21.17 -6.09 28.49
N ASP A 142 21.33 -6.30 29.79
CA ASP A 142 22.22 -7.33 30.32
C ASP A 142 21.61 -8.70 30.04
N GLY A 143 22.33 -9.55 29.30
CA GLY A 143 21.86 -10.88 28.97
C GLY A 143 22.77 -11.64 28.00
N PRO A 144 22.50 -12.95 27.81
CA PRO A 144 23.22 -13.76 26.83
C PRO A 144 23.09 -13.19 25.41
N LEU A 145 24.21 -13.11 24.68
CA LEU A 145 24.27 -12.55 23.33
C LEU A 145 23.27 -13.19 22.36
N TRP A 146 23.01 -14.49 22.47
CA TRP A 146 22.08 -15.20 21.59
C TRP A 146 20.63 -14.73 21.74
N LEU A 147 20.21 -14.29 22.93
CA LEU A 147 18.87 -13.74 23.16
C LEU A 147 18.75 -12.34 22.52
N VAL A 148 19.77 -11.50 22.68
CA VAL A 148 19.83 -10.16 22.07
C VAL A 148 19.78 -10.25 20.54
N ILE A 149 20.53 -11.20 19.97
CA ILE A 149 20.50 -11.51 18.53
C ILE A 149 19.12 -12.02 18.13
N GLY A 150 18.55 -12.96 18.89
CA GLY A 150 17.23 -13.54 18.63
C GLY A 150 16.13 -12.48 18.57
N TRP A 151 16.04 -11.62 19.59
CA TRP A 151 15.06 -10.53 19.62
C TRP A 151 15.25 -9.53 18.49
N SER A 152 16.51 -9.19 18.16
CA SER A 152 16.79 -8.32 17.02
C SER A 152 16.33 -8.96 15.71
N ALA A 153 16.66 -10.24 15.50
CA ALA A 153 16.27 -10.99 14.32
C ALA A 153 14.75 -11.07 14.17
N SER A 154 14.01 -11.33 15.25
CA SER A 154 12.54 -11.31 15.27
C SER A 154 11.98 -10.00 14.70
N HIS A 155 12.51 -8.85 15.14
CA HIS A 155 12.05 -7.55 14.62
C HIS A 155 12.35 -7.38 13.12
N PHE A 156 13.54 -7.82 12.67
CA PHE A 156 13.92 -7.79 11.25
C PHE A 156 13.19 -8.83 10.40
N LEU A 157 12.50 -9.79 10.98
CA LEU A 157 11.61 -10.71 10.28
C LEU A 157 10.17 -10.17 10.21
N ILE A 158 9.64 -9.69 11.34
CA ILE A 158 8.26 -9.22 11.48
C ILE A 158 8.00 -7.94 10.70
N TRP A 159 8.77 -6.86 10.95
CA TRP A 159 8.40 -5.54 10.42
C TRP A 159 8.57 -5.42 8.90
N PRO A 160 9.64 -5.93 8.27
CA PRO A 160 9.71 -5.99 6.81
C PRO A 160 8.54 -6.79 6.22
N ALA A 161 8.22 -7.96 6.78
CA ALA A 161 7.11 -8.78 6.28
C ALA A 161 5.77 -8.04 6.37
N LEU A 162 5.50 -7.39 7.51
CA LEU A 162 4.26 -6.66 7.75
C LEU A 162 4.13 -5.43 6.82
N VAL A 163 5.15 -4.56 6.79
CA VAL A 163 5.12 -3.36 5.96
C VAL A 163 5.14 -3.71 4.46
N GLY A 164 5.87 -4.77 4.08
CA GLY A 164 5.86 -5.32 2.72
C GLY A 164 4.49 -5.86 2.31
N TYR A 165 3.78 -6.54 3.21
CA TYR A 165 2.42 -6.99 2.97
C TYR A 165 1.45 -5.81 2.85
N MET A 166 1.53 -4.83 3.75
CA MET A 166 0.69 -3.62 3.68
C MET A 166 0.95 -2.81 2.40
N ALA A 167 2.19 -2.78 1.91
CA ALA A 167 2.53 -2.14 0.64
C ALA A 167 1.76 -2.73 -0.56
N LEU A 168 1.37 -4.01 -0.51
CA LEU A 168 0.57 -4.64 -1.56
C LEU A 168 -0.84 -4.06 -1.65
N ASN A 169 -1.41 -3.51 -0.58
CA ASN A 169 -2.73 -2.86 -0.61
C ASN A 169 -2.72 -1.62 -1.51
N PHE A 170 -1.59 -0.91 -1.57
CA PHE A 170 -1.44 0.28 -2.43
C PHE A 170 -1.35 -0.04 -3.92
N THR A 171 -1.09 -1.29 -4.31
CA THR A 171 -0.96 -1.66 -5.73
C THR A 171 -2.23 -1.40 -6.53
N GLY A 172 -3.41 -1.44 -5.89
CA GLY A 172 -4.69 -1.13 -6.53
C GLY A 172 -5.08 0.34 -6.53
N ALA A 173 -4.38 1.18 -5.75
CA ALA A 173 -4.71 2.60 -5.57
C ALA A 173 -3.75 3.55 -6.32
N THR A 174 -2.75 3.01 -7.00
CA THR A 174 -1.72 3.78 -7.71
C THR A 174 -1.72 3.48 -9.21
N PRO A 175 -1.27 4.41 -10.08
CA PRO A 175 -1.12 4.14 -11.50
C PRO A 175 0.16 3.37 -11.85
N PHE A 176 0.95 2.91 -10.86
CA PHE A 176 2.28 2.35 -11.08
C PHE A 176 2.26 0.86 -11.47
N ALA A 177 1.34 0.09 -10.90
CA ALA A 177 1.32 -1.35 -11.05
C ALA A 177 0.24 -1.80 -12.05
N SER A 178 0.56 -2.79 -12.88
CA SER A 178 -0.41 -3.48 -13.73
C SER A 178 -0.94 -4.74 -13.03
N ARG A 179 -2.15 -5.20 -13.37
CA ARG A 179 -2.73 -6.43 -12.76
C ARG A 179 -1.80 -7.64 -12.86
N THR A 180 -1.11 -7.80 -13.99
CA THR A 180 -0.14 -8.88 -14.19
C THR A 180 1.13 -8.70 -13.34
N GLY A 181 1.61 -7.46 -13.22
CA GLY A 181 2.73 -7.10 -12.34
C GLY A 181 2.43 -7.41 -10.87
N VAL A 182 1.27 -6.97 -10.39
CA VAL A 182 0.81 -7.23 -9.01
C VAL A 182 0.69 -8.73 -8.74
N ARG A 183 0.09 -9.50 -9.66
CA ARG A 183 -0.02 -10.96 -9.49
C ARG A 183 1.35 -11.62 -9.37
N LYS A 184 2.32 -11.21 -10.21
CA LYS A 184 3.70 -11.72 -10.16
C LYS A 184 4.34 -11.38 -8.81
N GLU A 185 4.16 -10.15 -8.36
CA GLU A 185 4.69 -9.66 -7.09
C GLU A 185 4.15 -10.45 -5.90
N ILE A 186 2.83 -10.60 -5.79
CA ILE A 186 2.18 -11.39 -4.73
C ILE A 186 2.71 -12.82 -4.75
N SER A 187 2.72 -13.47 -5.91
CA SER A 187 3.18 -14.87 -6.02
C SER A 187 4.63 -15.06 -5.60
N ARG A 188 5.48 -14.05 -5.81
CA ARG A 188 6.91 -14.10 -5.48
C ARG A 188 7.17 -13.90 -3.99
N TYR A 189 6.49 -12.94 -3.36
CA TYR A 189 6.87 -12.48 -2.03
C TYR A 189 5.96 -12.96 -0.90
N VAL A 190 4.69 -13.30 -1.16
CA VAL A 190 3.73 -13.59 -0.08
C VAL A 190 4.15 -14.76 0.81
N ARG A 191 4.73 -15.82 0.24
CA ARG A 191 5.21 -16.98 1.01
C ARG A 191 6.38 -16.60 1.92
N ILE A 192 7.28 -15.76 1.43
CA ILE A 192 8.44 -15.27 2.18
C ILE A 192 7.97 -14.36 3.31
N MET A 193 7.00 -13.46 3.04
CA MET A 193 6.39 -12.59 4.05
C MET A 193 5.76 -13.41 5.18
N VAL A 194 4.94 -14.41 4.84
CA VAL A 194 4.28 -15.26 5.84
C VAL A 194 5.30 -16.05 6.65
N ALA A 195 6.29 -16.67 5.99
CA ALA A 195 7.33 -17.43 6.68
C ALA A 195 8.17 -16.55 7.61
N ALA A 196 8.56 -15.35 7.17
CA ALA A 196 9.30 -14.40 8.00
C ALA A 196 8.46 -13.93 9.18
N PHE A 197 7.21 -13.52 8.95
CA PHE A 197 6.32 -13.08 10.03
C PHE A 197 6.03 -14.17 11.06
N ALA A 198 5.90 -15.44 10.64
CA ALA A 198 5.66 -16.56 11.54
C ALA A 198 6.91 -17.02 12.30
N ALA A 199 8.10 -16.84 11.72
CA ALA A 199 9.36 -17.23 12.33
C ALA A 199 9.94 -16.17 13.29
N GLY A 200 9.58 -14.90 13.09
CA GLY A 200 9.97 -13.80 13.95
C GLY A 200 9.09 -13.69 15.18
#